data_AF-A0A7V7CWW8-F1
#
_entry.id   AF-A0A7V7CWW8-F1
#
_cell.length_a   1.000
_cell.length_b   1.000
_cell.length_c   1.000
_cell.angle_alpha   90.00
_cell.angle_beta   90.00
_cell.angle_gamma   90.00
#
_symmetry.space_group_name_H-M   'P 1'
#
loop_
_entity.id
_entity.type
_entity.pdbx_description
1 polymer ?
#
loop_
_entity_poly.entity_id
_entity_poly.type
_entity_poly.pdbx_seq_one_letter_code
_entity_poly.pdbx_strand_id
1 'polypeptide(L)'
;ISLYEQGGRLELAQQEAEEITIIERFLPAQLSEPEVIDAVRETVADIGASGLKDMGRTMAALKERYAGRMDFTKASAVVKQQLG
;
A
#
# COMPACT_ATOMS: atom_id res chain seq x y z
N ILE A 1 12.69 -9.37 4.61
CA ILE A 1 12.60 -8.97 6.03
C ILE A 1 13.55 -9.87 6.80
N SER A 2 14.80 -9.43 7.01
CA SER A 2 15.79 -10.11 7.85
C SER A 2 15.66 -9.57 9.27
N LEU A 3 15.30 -10.41 10.26
CA LEU A 3 15.79 -10.34 11.67
C LEU A 3 15.07 -11.20 12.74
N TYR A 4 14.36 -12.29 12.42
CA TYR A 4 13.82 -13.18 13.49
C TYR A 4 13.92 -14.67 13.17
N GLU A 5 15.12 -15.12 12.81
CA GLU A 5 15.55 -16.52 12.95
C GLU A 5 16.08 -16.75 14.37
N GLN A 6 15.21 -17.06 15.34
CA GLN A 6 15.59 -17.72 16.61
C GLN A 6 14.35 -17.95 17.47
N GLY A 7 13.79 -19.16 17.44
CA GLY A 7 12.73 -19.51 18.40
C GLY A 7 11.76 -20.64 18.06
N GLY A 8 12.02 -21.45 17.03
CA GLY A 8 11.29 -22.74 16.88
C GLY A 8 9.79 -22.63 16.63
N ARG A 9 9.31 -21.57 15.97
CA ARG A 9 7.92 -21.40 15.52
C ARG A 9 7.80 -21.22 13.99
N LEU A 10 8.60 -21.95 13.23
CA LEU A 10 8.58 -21.90 11.77
C LEU A 10 7.26 -22.40 11.15
N GLU A 11 6.51 -23.24 11.84
CA GLU A 11 5.24 -23.80 11.34
C GLU A 11 4.07 -22.78 11.35
N LEU A 12 4.07 -21.82 12.29
CA LEU A 12 3.00 -20.81 12.38
C LEU A 12 3.14 -19.69 11.35
N ALA A 13 4.37 -19.35 10.95
CA ALA A 13 4.62 -18.33 9.94
C ALA A 13 4.30 -18.80 8.51
N GLN A 14 4.39 -20.11 8.26
CA GLN A 14 4.02 -20.71 6.97
C GLN A 14 2.49 -20.75 6.79
N GLN A 15 1.74 -21.08 7.86
CA GLN A 15 0.27 -21.06 7.80
C GLN A 15 -0.30 -19.65 7.57
N GLU A 16 0.27 -18.59 8.17
CA GLU A 16 -0.18 -17.22 7.88
C GLU A 16 0.12 -16.79 6.44
N ALA A 17 1.26 -17.22 5.86
CA ALA A 17 1.61 -16.89 4.48
C ALA A 17 0.68 -17.59 3.44
N GLU A 18 0.22 -18.81 3.74
CA GLU A 18 -0.73 -19.52 2.89
C GLU A 18 -2.16 -18.95 2.98
N GLU A 19 -2.60 -18.48 4.15
CA GLU A 19 -3.91 -17.82 4.29
C GLU A 19 -3.97 -16.46 3.58
N ILE A 20 -2.88 -15.67 3.61
CA ILE A 20 -2.77 -14.42 2.84
C ILE A 20 -2.98 -14.68 1.34
N THR A 21 -2.39 -15.75 0.81
CA THR A 21 -2.45 -16.10 -0.61
C THR A 21 -3.87 -16.46 -1.07
N ILE A 22 -4.70 -17.03 -0.19
CA ILE A 22 -6.10 -17.35 -0.50
C ILE A 22 -6.96 -16.08 -0.52
N ILE A 23 -6.74 -15.15 0.41
CA ILE A 23 -7.46 -13.86 0.44
C ILE A 23 -7.08 -13.00 -0.79
N GLU A 24 -5.81 -13.02 -1.20
CA GLU A 24 -5.32 -12.30 -2.39
C GLU A 24 -6.00 -12.74 -3.70
N ARG A 25 -6.56 -13.96 -3.78
CA ARG A 25 -7.33 -14.43 -4.95
C ARG A 25 -8.77 -13.90 -5.00
N PHE A 26 -9.29 -13.39 -3.89
CA PHE A 26 -10.61 -12.77 -3.81
C PHE A 26 -10.53 -11.24 -3.82
N LEU A 27 -9.34 -10.67 -3.63
CA LEU A 27 -9.09 -9.24 -3.77
C LEU A 27 -8.94 -8.88 -5.27
N PRO A 28 -9.55 -7.78 -5.74
CA PRO A 28 -9.27 -7.27 -7.07
C PRO A 28 -7.76 -7.03 -7.23
N ALA A 29 -7.23 -7.32 -8.42
CA ALA A 29 -5.79 -7.27 -8.70
C ALA A 29 -5.15 -6.02 -8.08
N GLN A 30 -4.20 -6.26 -7.18
CA GLN A 30 -3.44 -5.21 -6.54
C GLN A 30 -2.62 -4.48 -7.60
N LEU A 31 -2.54 -3.15 -7.47
CA LEU A 31 -1.67 -2.33 -8.29
C LEU A 31 -0.21 -2.72 -8.04
N SER A 32 0.53 -2.86 -9.12
CA SER A 32 1.98 -3.01 -9.09
C SER A 32 2.61 -1.73 -8.53
N GLU A 33 3.84 -1.83 -8.03
CA GLU A 33 4.59 -0.67 -7.53
C GLU A 33 4.62 0.55 -8.49
N PRO A 34 4.88 0.40 -9.81
CA PRO A 34 4.79 1.52 -10.73
C PRO A 34 3.37 2.10 -10.85
N GLU A 35 2.34 1.27 -10.84
CA GLU A 35 0.95 1.71 -10.93
C GLU A 35 0.52 2.48 -9.66
N VAL A 36 1.05 2.10 -8.49
CA VAL A 36 0.85 2.87 -7.24
C VAL A 36 1.48 4.26 -7.35
N ILE A 37 2.67 4.36 -7.93
CA ILE A 37 3.35 5.66 -8.12
C ILE A 37 2.54 6.56 -9.06
N ASP A 38 2.09 6.02 -10.19
CA ASP A 38 1.26 6.78 -11.13
C ASP A 38 -0.08 7.19 -10.51
N ALA A 39 -0.76 6.28 -9.80
CA ALA A 39 -2.00 6.60 -9.09
C ALA A 39 -1.82 7.71 -8.04
N VAL A 40 -0.71 7.70 -7.29
CA VAL A 40 -0.36 8.75 -6.34
C VAL A 40 -0.12 10.08 -7.05
N ARG A 41 0.67 10.09 -8.13
CA ARG A 41 0.94 11.32 -8.91
C ARG A 41 -0.32 11.92 -9.50
N GLU A 42 -1.17 11.08 -10.11
CA GLU A 42 -2.44 11.50 -10.66
C GLU A 42 -3.33 12.08 -9.56
N THR A 43 -3.44 11.40 -8.42
CA THR A 43 -4.27 11.88 -7.30
C THR A 43 -3.76 13.20 -6.75
N VAL A 44 -2.44 13.37 -6.61
CA VAL A 44 -1.82 14.63 -6.17
C VAL A 44 -2.13 15.77 -7.13
N ALA A 45 -2.00 15.53 -8.45
CA ALA A 45 -2.31 16.52 -9.47
C ALA A 45 -3.80 16.88 -9.51
N ASP A 46 -4.67 15.89 -9.42
CA ASP A 46 -6.13 16.03 -9.49
C ASP A 46 -6.68 16.87 -8.32
N ILE A 47 -6.25 16.60 -7.10
CA ILE A 47 -6.71 17.35 -5.91
C ILE A 47 -5.90 18.63 -5.65
N GLY A 48 -4.87 18.90 -6.47
CA GLY A 48 -3.93 20.00 -6.27
C GLY A 48 -3.23 19.91 -4.91
N ALA A 49 -2.86 18.71 -4.48
CA ALA A 49 -2.14 18.52 -3.22
C ALA A 49 -0.73 19.08 -3.33
N SER A 50 -0.33 19.86 -2.34
CA SER A 50 1.01 20.44 -2.29
C SER A 50 1.51 20.51 -0.86
N GLY A 51 2.51 19.69 -0.57
CA GLY A 51 3.14 19.63 0.74
C GLY A 51 2.52 18.59 1.67
N LEU A 52 3.24 18.30 2.76
CA LEU A 52 2.87 17.28 3.75
C LEU A 52 1.51 17.51 4.42
N LYS A 53 1.01 18.75 4.46
CA LYS A 53 -0.34 19.09 4.95
C LYS A 53 -1.46 18.40 4.17
N ASP A 54 -1.21 18.11 2.89
CA ASP A 54 -2.17 17.47 1.99
C ASP A 54 -2.05 15.94 1.98
N MET A 55 -1.12 15.37 2.74
CA MET A 55 -0.93 13.93 2.83
C MET A 55 -2.22 13.21 3.25
N GLY A 56 -2.91 13.73 4.28
CA GLY A 56 -4.17 13.15 4.74
C GLY A 56 -5.27 13.18 3.68
N ARG A 57 -5.37 14.29 2.93
CA ARG A 57 -6.33 14.47 1.83
C ARG A 57 -6.01 13.55 0.64
N THR A 58 -4.73 13.44 0.29
CA THR A 58 -4.23 12.54 -0.78
C THR A 58 -4.52 11.08 -0.43
N MET A 59 -4.25 10.67 0.82
CA MET A 59 -4.54 9.32 1.29
C MET A 59 -6.04 9.02 1.31
N ALA A 60 -6.88 10.00 1.65
CA ALA A 60 -8.34 9.84 1.59
C ALA A 60 -8.84 9.63 0.15
N ALA A 61 -8.36 10.44 -0.80
CA ALA A 61 -8.70 10.31 -2.21
C ALA A 61 -8.24 8.97 -2.81
N LEU A 62 -7.02 8.51 -2.45
CA LEU A 62 -6.53 7.19 -2.86
C LEU A 62 -7.38 6.06 -2.29
N LYS A 63 -7.83 6.17 -1.03
CA LYS A 63 -8.72 5.18 -0.41
C LYS A 63 -10.07 5.10 -1.11
N GLU A 64 -10.63 6.23 -1.54
CA GLU A 64 -11.89 6.26 -2.28
C GLU A 64 -11.75 5.61 -3.67
N ARG A 65 -10.66 5.89 -4.39
CA ARG A 65 -10.45 5.43 -5.77
C ARG A 65 -9.89 4.01 -5.89
N TYR A 66 -9.09 3.60 -4.92
CA TYR A 66 -8.30 2.35 -4.97
C TYR A 66 -8.54 1.44 -3.76
N ALA A 67 -9.69 1.57 -3.10
CA ALA A 67 -10.11 0.68 -2.00
C ALA A 67 -9.94 -0.79 -2.41
N GLY A 68 -9.18 -1.55 -1.62
CA GLY A 68 -8.96 -2.98 -1.85
C GLY A 68 -8.07 -3.33 -3.05
N ARG A 69 -7.51 -2.34 -3.77
CA ARG A 69 -6.62 -2.52 -4.93
C ARG A 69 -5.22 -1.95 -4.73
N MET A 70 -4.98 -1.30 -3.60
CA MET A 70 -3.71 -0.64 -3.28
C MET A 70 -3.29 -0.98 -1.86
N ASP A 71 -2.01 -1.30 -1.68
CA ASP A 71 -1.38 -1.35 -0.37
C ASP A 71 -1.14 0.08 0.14
N PHE A 72 -2.05 0.55 1.01
CA PHE A 72 -1.97 1.89 1.58
C PHE A 72 -0.77 2.11 2.50
N THR A 73 -0.14 1.04 3.00
CA THR A 73 1.12 1.15 3.76
C THR A 73 2.22 1.60 2.82
N LYS A 74 2.35 0.97 1.65
CA LYS A 74 3.31 1.38 0.61
C LYS A 74 2.96 2.74 -0.01
N ALA A 75 1.67 2.97 -0.31
CA ALA A 75 1.22 4.23 -0.89
C ALA A 75 1.54 5.43 0.01
N SER A 76 1.45 5.28 1.34
CA SER A 76 1.78 6.36 2.28
C SER A 76 3.24 6.82 2.16
N ALA A 77 4.18 5.91 1.91
CA ALA A 77 5.58 6.24 1.70
C ALA A 77 5.78 6.99 0.37
N VAL A 78 5.10 6.55 -0.70
CA VAL A 78 5.14 7.20 -2.01
C VAL A 78 4.52 8.59 -1.96
N VAL A 79 3.37 8.76 -1.32
CA VAL A 79 2.71 10.07 -1.11
C VAL A 79 3.64 11.02 -0.35
N LYS A 80 4.31 10.52 0.69
CA LYS A 80 5.27 11.33 1.46
C LYS A 80 6.46 11.75 0.61
N GLN A 81 6.98 10.88 -0.26
CA GLN A 81 8.05 11.25 -1.20
C GLN A 81 7.60 12.27 -2.24
N GLN A 82 6.35 12.21 -2.68
CA GLN A 82 5.83 13.10 -3.72
C GLN A 82 5.44 14.49 -3.19
N LEU A 83 5.06 14.59 -1.91
CA LEU A 83 4.63 15.81 -1.24
C LEU A 83 5.67 16.41 -0.27
N GLY A 84 6.79 15.71 -0.05
CA GLY A 84 7.83 16.05 0.91
C GLY A 84 9.07 16.67 0.28
#